data_AF-A0A834BKG1-F1
#
_entry.id   AF-A0A834BKG1-F1
#
_cell.length_a   1.000
_cell.length_b   1.000
_cell.length_c   1.000
_cell.angle_alpha   90.00
_cell.angle_beta   90.00
_cell.angle_gamma   90.00
#
_symmetry.space_group_name_H-M   'P 1'
#
loop_
_entity.id
_entity.type
_entity.pdbx_description
1 polymer ?
#
loop_
_entity_poly.entity_id
_entity_poly.type
_entity_poly.pdbx_seq_one_letter_code
_entity_poly.pdbx_strand_id
1 'polypeptide(L)'
;MELSYQSIKIAHQTREADELKTKTRKKNLLVLIHHHLLGQGFAAAAMALDQETNGGLRRFEVCDNIDLEMVLMEFESYHYVKFQKYPKLIKRSAETGTS
;
A
#
# COMPACT_ATOMS: atom_id res chain seq x y z
N MET A 1 -11.07 -16.69 37.75
CA MET A 1 -10.81 -17.40 36.47
C MET A 1 -11.45 -16.69 35.28
N GLU A 2 -12.60 -16.05 35.44
CA GLU A 2 -13.30 -15.29 34.37
C GLU A 2 -12.51 -14.09 33.79
N LEU A 3 -11.81 -13.32 34.63
CA LEU A 3 -10.97 -12.21 34.14
C LEU A 3 -9.87 -12.66 33.17
N SER A 4 -9.32 -13.87 33.36
CA SER A 4 -8.27 -14.41 32.48
C SER A 4 -8.84 -14.77 31.10
N TYR A 5 -10.03 -15.37 31.06
CA TYR A 5 -10.71 -15.69 29.80
C TYR A 5 -11.13 -14.44 29.02
N GLN A 6 -11.65 -13.42 29.71
CA GLN A 6 -11.96 -12.13 29.11
C GLN A 6 -10.70 -11.45 28.55
N SER A 7 -9.58 -11.49 29.27
CA SER A 7 -8.31 -10.92 28.82
C SER A 7 -7.76 -11.64 27.58
N ILE A 8 -7.83 -12.97 27.55
CA ILE A 8 -7.42 -13.77 26.38
C ILE A 8 -8.31 -13.48 25.17
N LYS A 9 -9.63 -13.36 25.37
CA LYS A 9 -10.58 -13.03 24.31
C LYS A 9 -10.30 -11.63 23.72
N ILE A 10 -10.06 -10.63 24.57
CA ILE A 10 -9.73 -9.27 24.14
C ILE A 10 -8.39 -9.24 23.38
N ALA A 11 -7.38 -9.97 23.86
CA ALA A 11 -6.09 -10.08 23.17
C ALA A 11 -6.24 -10.72 21.78
N HIS A 12 -7.06 -11.78 21.67
CA HIS A 12 -7.35 -12.42 20.39
C HIS A 12 -8.06 -11.48 19.42
N GLN A 13 -9.10 -10.79 19.89
CA GLN A 13 -9.85 -9.83 19.09
C GLN A 13 -8.98 -8.66 18.61
N THR A 14 -8.08 -8.18 19.48
CA THR A 14 -7.10 -7.14 19.12
C THR A 14 -6.19 -7.63 17.99
N ARG A 15 -5.67 -8.86 18.10
CA ARG A 15 -4.80 -9.46 17.07
C ARG A 15 -5.55 -9.63 15.74
N GLU A 16 -6.76 -10.15 15.76
CA GLU A 16 -7.58 -10.32 14.56
C GLU A 16 -7.88 -8.98 13.88
N ALA A 17 -8.19 -7.95 14.67
CA ALA A 17 -8.42 -6.61 14.15
C ALA A 17 -7.17 -6.04 13.45
N ASP A 18 -5.98 -6.25 14.02
CA ASP A 18 -4.74 -5.77 13.43
C ASP A 18 -4.32 -6.55 12.17
N GLU A 19 -4.61 -7.86 12.13
CA GLU A 19 -4.47 -8.67 10.92
C GLU A 19 -5.39 -8.19 9.81
N LEU A 20 -6.67 -7.90 10.13
CA LEU A 20 -7.63 -7.38 9.16
C LEU A 20 -7.24 -6.00 8.64
N LYS A 21 -6.78 -5.10 9.51
CA LYS A 21 -6.24 -3.79 9.10
C LYS A 21 -5.06 -3.94 8.14
N THR A 22 -4.15 -4.88 8.43
CA THR A 22 -2.98 -5.13 7.59
C THR A 22 -3.37 -5.71 6.23
N LYS A 23 -4.30 -6.67 6.19
CA LYS A 23 -4.85 -7.22 4.95
C LYS A 23 -5.53 -6.14 4.10
N THR A 24 -6.36 -5.31 4.74
CA THR A 24 -7.05 -4.19 4.09
C THR A 24 -6.06 -3.19 3.49
N ARG A 25 -5.04 -2.80 4.26
CA ARG A 25 -3.99 -1.88 3.78
C ARG A 25 -3.25 -2.45 2.56
N LYS A 26 -2.89 -3.73 2.59
CA LYS A 26 -2.24 -4.39 1.44
C LYS A 26 -3.13 -4.37 0.20
N LYS A 27 -4.42 -4.66 0.36
CA LYS A 27 -5.38 -4.60 -0.74
C LYS A 27 -5.50 -3.19 -1.32
N ASN A 28 -5.62 -2.17 -0.47
CA ASN A 28 -5.71 -0.77 -0.91
C ASN A 28 -4.48 -0.35 -1.73
N LEU A 29 -3.28 -0.74 -1.28
CA LEU A 29 -2.05 -0.47 -2.03
C LEU A 29 -2.05 -1.12 -3.42
N LEU A 30 -2.50 -2.37 -3.53
CA LEU A 30 -2.56 -3.08 -4.80
C LEU A 30 -3.54 -2.43 -5.77
N VAL A 31 -4.70 -1.98 -5.29
CA VAL A 31 -5.69 -1.25 -6.11
C VAL A 31 -5.12 0.09 -6.60
N LEU A 32 -4.46 0.84 -5.71
CA LEU A 32 -3.79 2.10 -6.07
C LEU A 32 -2.72 1.91 -7.15
N ILE A 33 -1.86 0.88 -7.00
CA ILE A 33 -0.82 0.55 -7.98
C ILE A 33 -1.46 0.13 -9.30
N HIS A 34 -2.47 -0.75 -9.27
CA HIS A 34 -3.15 -1.22 -10.47
C HIS A 34 -3.74 -0.05 -11.27
N HIS A 35 -4.41 0.89 -10.59
CA HIS A 35 -4.98 2.07 -11.24
C HIS A 35 -3.89 3.00 -11.80
N HIS A 36 -2.81 3.22 -11.05
CA HIS A 36 -1.67 4.01 -11.52
C HIS A 36 -1.03 3.40 -12.77
N LEU A 37 -0.85 2.07 -12.81
CA LEU A 37 -0.33 1.37 -13.99
C LEU A 37 -1.23 1.55 -15.21
N LEU A 38 -2.54 1.45 -15.05
CA LEU A 38 -3.49 1.67 -16.15
C LEU A 38 -3.45 3.12 -16.66
N GLY A 39 -3.43 4.11 -15.75
CA GLY A 39 -3.37 5.53 -16.11
C GLY A 39 -2.09 5.91 -16.87
N GLN A 40 -0.98 5.22 -16.61
CA GLN A 40 0.29 5.41 -17.31
C GLN A 40 0.43 4.55 -18.59
N GLY A 41 -0.59 3.75 -18.93
CA GLY A 41 -0.57 2.89 -20.12
C GLY A 41 0.15 1.56 -19.96
N PHE A 42 0.58 1.19 -18.75
CA PHE A 42 1.21 -0.10 -18.44
C PHE A 42 0.17 -1.24 -18.32
N ALA A 43 -0.68 -1.39 -19.33
CA ALA A 43 -1.81 -2.33 -19.31
C ALA A 43 -1.37 -3.79 -19.07
N ALA A 44 -0.28 -4.23 -19.68
CA ALA A 44 0.24 -5.59 -19.48
C ALA A 44 0.67 -5.84 -18.02
N ALA A 45 1.31 -4.86 -17.37
CA ALA A 45 1.71 -4.96 -15.97
C ALA A 45 0.50 -4.95 -15.03
N ALA A 46 -0.49 -4.09 -15.30
CA ALA A 46 -1.74 -4.07 -14.55
C ALA A 46 -2.49 -5.41 -14.66
N MET A 47 -2.53 -5.99 -15.86
CA MET A 47 -3.13 -7.31 -16.08
C MET A 47 -2.41 -8.43 -15.31
N ALA A 48 -1.08 -8.46 -15.33
CA ALA A 48 -0.30 -9.44 -14.59
C ALA A 48 -0.55 -9.31 -13.07
N LEU A 49 -0.57 -8.07 -12.55
CA LEU A 49 -0.86 -7.79 -11.15
C LEU A 49 -2.26 -8.28 -10.73
N ASP A 50 -3.27 -8.04 -11.57
CA ASP A 50 -4.63 -8.53 -11.33
C ASP A 50 -4.67 -10.07 -11.35
N GLN A 51 -3.96 -10.72 -12.27
CA GLN A 51 -3.89 -12.19 -12.32
C GLN A 51 -3.23 -12.78 -11.08
N GLU A 52 -2.10 -12.22 -10.62
CA GLU A 52 -1.40 -12.66 -9.41
C GLU A 52 -2.23 -12.47 -8.13
N THR A 53 -3.24 -11.60 -8.18
CA THR A 53 -4.17 -11.34 -7.08
C THR A 53 -5.52 -12.04 -7.27
N ASN A 54 -5.55 -13.11 -8.08
CA ASN A 54 -6.73 -13.93 -8.40
C ASN A 54 -7.87 -13.16 -9.09
N GLY A 55 -7.55 -12.17 -9.92
CA GLY A 55 -8.53 -11.36 -10.67
C GLY A 55 -9.39 -10.47 -9.76
N GLY A 56 -8.94 -10.23 -8.53
CA GLY A 56 -9.70 -9.51 -7.54
C GLY A 56 -9.67 -8.00 -7.73
N LEU A 57 -8.66 -7.43 -8.41
CA LEU A 57 -8.42 -5.99 -8.41
C LEU A 57 -9.32 -5.23 -9.37
N ARG A 58 -9.69 -5.82 -10.52
CA ARG A 58 -10.63 -5.21 -11.48
C ARG A 58 -12.01 -4.88 -10.92
N ARG A 59 -12.37 -5.48 -9.77
CA ARG A 59 -13.65 -5.24 -9.09
C ARG A 59 -13.63 -4.01 -8.19
N PHE A 60 -12.48 -3.35 -8.07
CA PHE A 60 -12.27 -2.21 -7.21
C PHE A 60 -11.75 -1.03 -8.02
N GLU A 61 -12.29 0.13 -7.72
CA GLU A 61 -11.85 1.41 -8.26
C GLU A 61 -11.29 2.24 -7.11
N VAL A 62 -10.39 3.16 -7.45
CA VAL A 62 -9.91 4.17 -6.52
C VAL A 62 -10.95 5.29 -6.44
N CYS A 63 -11.16 5.88 -5.27
CA CYS A 63 -12.06 7.02 -5.12
C CYS A 63 -11.51 8.27 -5.82
N ASP A 64 -12.38 9.15 -6.31
CA ASP A 64 -12.01 10.36 -7.06
C ASP A 64 -11.07 11.33 -6.30
N ASN A 65 -11.00 11.21 -4.97
CA ASN A 65 -10.25 12.08 -4.10
C ASN A 65 -8.88 11.53 -3.69
N ILE A 66 -8.42 10.44 -4.31
CA ILE A 66 -7.13 9.83 -4.01
C ILE A 66 -6.53 9.17 -5.24
N ASP A 67 -5.22 9.32 -5.40
CA ASP A 67 -4.43 8.52 -6.32
C ASP A 67 -3.01 8.35 -5.75
N LEU A 68 -2.19 7.52 -6.41
CA LEU A 68 -0.85 7.21 -5.91
C LEU A 68 0.10 8.42 -5.97
N GLU A 69 -0.07 9.33 -6.94
CA GLU A 69 0.72 10.55 -7.08
C GLU A 69 0.36 11.56 -5.99
N MET A 70 -0.94 11.73 -5.71
CA MET A 70 -1.43 12.55 -4.60
C MET A 70 -0.87 12.07 -3.26
N VAL A 71 -0.91 10.76 -2.98
CA VAL A 71 -0.34 10.19 -1.74
C VAL A 71 1.17 10.47 -1.63
N LEU A 72 1.89 10.43 -2.75
CA LEU A 72 3.33 10.72 -2.77
C LEU A 72 3.59 12.21 -2.45
N MET A 73 2.86 13.12 -3.08
CA MET A 73 2.97 14.56 -2.85
C MET A 73 2.63 14.95 -1.40
N GLU A 74 1.59 14.36 -0.82
CA GLU A 74 1.23 14.56 0.58
C GLU A 74 2.35 14.10 1.52
N PHE A 75 2.95 12.94 1.24
CA PHE A 75 4.08 12.43 2.01
C PHE A 75 5.31 13.33 1.91
N GLU A 76 5.65 13.81 0.70
CA GLU A 76 6.72 14.77 0.47
C GLU A 76 6.52 16.08 1.23
N SER A 77 5.29 16.60 1.19
CA SER A 77 4.88 17.82 1.89
C SER A 77 5.02 17.66 3.41
N TYR A 78 4.51 16.54 3.95
CA TYR A 78 4.63 16.21 5.37
C TYR A 78 6.10 16.13 5.81
N HIS A 79 6.93 15.42 5.03
CA HIS A 79 8.34 15.25 5.33
C HIS A 79 9.09 16.59 5.26
N TYR A 80 8.77 17.46 4.31
CA TYR A 80 9.33 18.80 4.22
C TYR A 80 8.99 19.63 5.46
N VAL A 81 7.72 19.67 5.86
CA VAL A 81 7.30 20.42 7.07
C VAL A 81 8.04 19.91 8.31
N LYS A 82 8.16 18.59 8.46
CA LYS A 82 8.76 17.96 9.65
C LYS A 82 10.28 18.07 9.72
N PHE A 83 10.96 18.00 8.58
CA PHE A 83 12.42 17.85 8.52
C PHE A 83 13.13 18.97 7.75
N GLN A 84 12.39 19.97 7.24
CA GLN A 84 12.89 21.06 6.40
C GLN A 84 13.65 20.55 5.16
N LYS A 85 13.24 19.39 4.65
CA LYS A 85 13.89 18.69 3.55
C LYS A 85 12.92 17.73 2.89
N TYR A 86 12.94 17.67 1.56
CA TYR A 86 12.21 16.67 0.79
C TYR A 86 12.80 15.26 0.99
N PRO A 87 11.96 14.21 1.06
CA PRO A 87 12.44 12.85 1.19
C PRO A 87 13.20 12.43 -0.07
N LYS A 88 14.24 11.62 0.08
CA LYS A 88 14.90 10.99 -1.07
C LYS A 88 14.14 9.72 -1.41
N LEU A 89 13.24 9.79 -2.40
CA LEU A 89 12.39 8.67 -2.80
C LEU A 89 13.13 7.62 -3.63
N ILE A 90 14.02 8.06 -4.52
CA ILE A 90 14.75 7.20 -5.46
C ILE A 90 16.24 7.37 -5.20
N LYS A 91 16.95 6.24 -5.15
CA LYS A 91 18.41 6.18 -5.15
C LYS A 91 18.84 5.35 -6.36
N ARG A 92 19.84 5.84 -7.11
CA ARG A 92 20.48 5.05 -8.16
C ARG A 92 21.08 3.79 -7.55
N SER A 93 20.72 2.61 -8.06
CA SER A 93 21.37 1.36 -7.71
C SER A 93 22.85 1.46 -8.09
N ALA A 94 23.76 1.01 -7.20
CA ALA A 94 25.15 0.90 -7.60
C ALA A 94 25.22 -0.08 -8.78
N GLU A 95 25.72 0.39 -9.92
CA GLU A 95 26.01 -0.50 -11.05
C GLU A 95 27.02 -1.53 -10.55
N THR A 96 26.57 -2.76 -10.29
CA THR A 96 27.49 -3.89 -10.22
C THR A 96 28.03 -4.07 -11.63
N GLY A 97 29.12 -3.36 -11.92
CA GLY A 97 29.88 -3.49 -13.15
C GLY A 97 30.25 -4.96 -13.34
N THR A 98 29.56 -5.60 -14.27
CA THR A 98 30.00 -6.85 -14.88
C THR A 98 30.53 -6.44 -16.24
N SER A 99 31.83 -6.13 -16.26
CA SER A 99 32.66 -6.18 -17.46
C SER A 99 32.88 -7.62 -17.89
#